data_AF-A0A7C7HMB4-F1
#
_entry.id   AF-A0A7C7HMB4-F1
#
_cell.length_a   1.000
_cell.length_b   1.000
_cell.length_c   1.000
_cell.angle_alpha   90.00
_cell.angle_beta   90.00
_cell.angle_gamma   90.00
#
_symmetry.space_group_name_H-M   'P 1'
#
loop_
_entity.id
_entity.type
_entity.pdbx_description
1 polymer ?
#
loop_
_entity_poly.entity_id
_entity_poly.type
_entity_poly.pdbx_seq_one_letter_code
_entity_poly.pdbx_strand_id
1 'polypeptide(L)'
;MVRLKNIDYKKSVLIPGVILFLILFLLNGISRNKFFRLDLTDNDMYSLSTSSESVVEQVDDLLTMKVYFSDDLPGEYANNRRYLQDILEEYAAFSNGNIRFEFFRPEDDQNIEQEAQKAGIMPVQMQVVENDKLEIKRVLMGMVILYEDKKEVF
;
A
#
# COMPACT_ATOMS: atom_id res chain seq x y z
N MET A 1 -40.82 -38.96 -30.01
CA MET A 1 -41.00 -37.77 -30.88
C MET A 1 -41.02 -36.54 -29.97
N VAL A 2 -39.87 -35.91 -29.73
CA VAL A 2 -39.78 -34.71 -28.88
C VAL A 2 -40.14 -33.50 -29.74
N ARG A 3 -41.32 -32.91 -29.50
CA ARG A 3 -41.72 -31.67 -30.19
C ARG A 3 -40.89 -30.51 -29.63
N LEU A 4 -39.96 -30.01 -30.44
CA LEU A 4 -39.33 -28.72 -30.20
C LEU A 4 -40.40 -27.63 -30.34
N LYS A 5 -40.71 -26.97 -29.23
CA LYS A 5 -41.66 -25.86 -29.16
C LYS A 5 -41.00 -24.67 -29.85
N ASN A 6 -41.58 -24.21 -30.96
CA ASN A 6 -41.14 -22.98 -31.64
C ASN A 6 -41.25 -21.81 -30.66
N ILE A 7 -40.12 -21.30 -30.19
CA ILE A 7 -40.05 -20.14 -29.31
C ILE A 7 -40.30 -18.91 -30.17
N ASP A 8 -41.40 -18.21 -29.91
CA ASP A 8 -41.78 -17.00 -30.63
C ASP A 8 -40.95 -15.81 -30.12
N TYR A 9 -39.89 -15.46 -30.84
CA TYR A 9 -38.83 -14.53 -30.43
C TYR A 9 -39.32 -13.11 -30.12
N LYS A 10 -40.49 -12.69 -30.63
CA LYS A 10 -41.00 -11.32 -30.50
C LYS A 10 -41.80 -11.04 -29.21
N LYS A 11 -42.20 -12.07 -28.45
CA LYS A 11 -42.98 -11.92 -27.19
C LYS A 11 -42.42 -12.72 -26.02
N SER A 12 -41.23 -13.30 -26.17
CA SER A 12 -40.66 -14.19 -25.17
C SER A 12 -39.79 -13.43 -24.19
N VAL A 13 -40.27 -13.28 -22.95
CA VAL A 13 -39.52 -12.75 -21.79
C VAL A 13 -38.35 -13.67 -21.40
N LEU A 14 -38.35 -14.91 -21.91
CA LEU A 14 -37.31 -15.90 -21.65
C LEU A 14 -35.96 -15.49 -22.25
N ILE A 15 -35.95 -14.88 -23.43
CA ILE A 15 -34.71 -14.46 -24.10
C ILE A 15 -34.02 -13.31 -23.34
N PRO A 16 -34.70 -12.18 -23.03
CA PRO A 16 -34.09 -11.14 -22.20
C PRO A 16 -33.76 -11.64 -20.80
N GLY A 17 -34.54 -12.58 -20.24
CA GLY A 17 -34.22 -13.20 -18.95
C GLY A 17 -32.92 -14.02 -18.97
N VAL A 18 -32.69 -14.83 -20.01
CA VAL A 18 -31.44 -15.59 -20.18
C VAL A 18 -30.25 -14.66 -20.44
N ILE A 19 -30.43 -13.60 -21.22
CA ILE A 19 -29.39 -12.59 -21.46
C ILE A 19 -29.02 -11.87 -20.16
N LEU A 20 -30.01 -11.43 -19.38
CA LEU A 20 -29.79 -10.79 -18.08
C LEU A 20 -29.07 -11.72 -17.10
N PHE A 21 -29.46 -13.00 -17.07
CA PHE A 21 -28.80 -14.00 -16.25
C PHE A 21 -27.33 -14.20 -16.66
N LEU A 22 -27.04 -14.26 -17.97
CA LEU A 22 -25.68 -14.34 -18.50
C LEU A 22 -24.83 -13.13 -18.12
N ILE A 23 -25.39 -11.92 -18.21
CA ILE A 23 -24.71 -10.68 -17.82
C ILE A 23 -24.40 -10.70 -16.32
N LEU A 24 -25.37 -11.08 -15.48
CA LEU A 24 -25.18 -11.18 -14.02
C LEU A 24 -24.17 -12.27 -13.65
N PHE A 25 -24.16 -13.39 -14.37
CA PHE A 25 -23.20 -14.47 -14.17
C PHE A 25 -21.77 -14.04 -14.55
N LEU A 26 -21.61 -13.33 -15.68
CA LEU A 26 -20.33 -12.76 -16.09
C LEU A 26 -19.87 -11.67 -15.11
N LEU A 27 -20.75 -10.77 -14.67
CA LEU A 27 -20.43 -9.76 -13.64
C LEU A 27 -20.00 -10.41 -12.32
N ASN A 28 -20.68 -11.48 -11.90
CA ASN A 28 -20.32 -12.20 -10.68
C ASN A 28 -18.96 -12.93 -10.82
N GLY A 29 -18.68 -13.50 -12.00
CA GLY A 29 -17.41 -14.15 -12.29
C GLY A 29 -16.23 -13.17 -12.37
N ILE A 30 -16.44 -12.01 -13.00
CA ILE A 30 -15.44 -10.93 -13.11
C ILE A 30 -15.12 -10.34 -11.73
N SER A 31 -16.10 -10.29 -10.82
CA SER A 31 -15.90 -9.81 -9.45
C SER A 31 -14.96 -10.68 -8.61
N ARG A 32 -14.67 -11.92 -9.02
CA ARG A 32 -13.91 -12.86 -8.17
C ARG A 32 -12.42 -12.94 -8.47
N ASN A 33 -11.90 -12.44 -9.60
CA ASN A 33 -10.48 -12.73 -9.87
C ASN A 33 -9.62 -11.76 -10.70
N LYS A 34 -10.05 -10.54 -11.05
CA LYS A 34 -9.09 -9.50 -11.50
C LYS A 34 -9.55 -8.11 -11.09
N PHE A 35 -8.83 -7.52 -10.14
CA PHE A 35 -8.83 -6.08 -9.91
C PHE A 35 -8.27 -5.40 -11.17
N PHE A 36 -9.13 -5.09 -12.13
CA PHE A 36 -8.77 -4.20 -13.21
C PHE A 36 -8.88 -2.78 -12.65
N ARG A 37 -7.81 -2.30 -12.00
CA ARG A 37 -7.65 -0.88 -11.67
C ARG A 37 -7.41 -0.16 -13.00
N LEU A 38 -8.48 0.37 -13.59
CA LEU A 38 -8.36 1.44 -14.58
C LEU A 38 -7.97 2.69 -13.80
N ASP A 39 -6.67 2.93 -13.74
CA ASP A 39 -6.11 4.16 -13.18
C ASP A 39 -6.50 5.32 -14.11
N LEU A 40 -7.24 6.29 -13.59
CA LEU A 40 -7.76 7.46 -14.32
C LEU A 40 -7.15 8.76 -13.78
N THR A 41 -6.03 8.66 -13.05
CA THR A 41 -5.27 9.84 -12.64
C THR A 41 -4.06 10.05 -13.54
N ASP A 42 -4.13 11.08 -14.40
CA ASP A 42 -2.98 11.62 -15.14
C ASP A 42 -2.04 12.39 -14.18
N ASN A 43 -1.39 11.67 -13.26
CA ASN A 43 -0.38 12.30 -12.42
C ASN A 43 0.73 11.30 -12.03
N ASP A 44 1.65 11.08 -12.96
CA ASP A 44 2.93 10.37 -12.82
C ASP A 44 3.93 11.06 -11.86
N MET A 45 3.43 11.65 -10.76
CA MET A 45 4.31 12.16 -9.70
C MET A 45 4.59 11.10 -8.62
N TYR A 46 3.85 9.99 -8.65
CA TYR A 46 3.96 8.87 -7.71
C TYR A 46 3.90 7.53 -8.45
N SER A 47 4.43 7.48 -9.67
CA SER A 47 4.71 6.23 -10.37
C SER A 47 6.19 5.89 -10.23
N LEU A 48 6.51 4.62 -9.94
CA LEU A 48 7.87 4.12 -9.92
C LEU A 48 8.52 4.50 -11.25
N SER A 49 9.63 5.23 -11.19
CA SER A 49 10.40 5.48 -12.40
C SER A 49 10.77 4.13 -13.03
N THR A 50 10.90 4.06 -14.35
CA THR A 50 11.31 2.82 -15.05
C THR A 50 12.62 2.25 -14.50
N SER A 51 13.47 3.08 -13.89
CA SER A 51 14.68 2.63 -13.19
C SER A 51 14.36 1.93 -11.86
N SER A 52 13.41 2.45 -11.09
CA SER A 52 12.95 1.85 -9.83
C SER A 52 12.21 0.53 -10.06
N GLU A 53 11.37 0.44 -11.11
CA GLU A 53 10.69 -0.81 -11.49
C GLU A 53 11.71 -1.94 -11.72
N SER A 54 12.77 -1.66 -12.49
CA SER A 54 13.78 -2.67 -12.79
C SER A 54 14.53 -3.17 -11.55
N VAL A 55 14.69 -2.33 -10.52
CA VAL A 55 15.31 -2.73 -9.24
C VAL A 55 14.36 -3.58 -8.43
N VAL A 56 13.08 -3.25 -8.42
CA VAL A 56 12.03 -4.00 -7.71
C VAL A 56 11.80 -5.38 -8.32
N GLU A 57 11.85 -5.48 -9.66
CA GLU A 57 11.75 -6.77 -10.36
C GLU A 57 12.93 -7.71 -10.08
N GLN A 58 14.09 -7.18 -9.68
CA GLN A 58 15.28 -7.96 -9.31
C GLN A 58 15.25 -8.44 -7.85
N VAL A 59 14.22 -8.09 -7.08
CA VAL A 59 14.05 -8.55 -5.70
C VAL A 59 13.53 -9.99 -5.73
N ASP A 60 14.46 -10.94 -5.71
CA ASP A 60 14.18 -12.37 -5.84
C ASP A 60 13.77 -13.04 -4.50
N ASP A 61 14.05 -12.39 -3.37
CA ASP A 61 13.71 -12.85 -2.01
C ASP A 61 12.94 -11.77 -1.23
N LEU A 62 12.38 -12.13 -0.07
CA LEU A 62 11.56 -11.23 0.74
C LEU A 62 12.36 -10.05 1.30
N LEU A 63 12.08 -8.86 0.81
CA LEU A 63 12.52 -7.58 1.34
C LEU A 63 11.51 -7.06 2.37
N THR A 64 11.96 -6.85 3.61
CA THR A 64 11.12 -6.33 4.69
C THR A 64 11.62 -4.97 5.15
N MET A 65 10.73 -3.99 5.18
CA MET A 65 11.01 -2.63 5.65
C MET A 65 10.30 -2.36 6.98
N LYS A 66 11.06 -2.12 8.03
CA LYS A 66 10.52 -1.69 9.32
C LYS A 66 10.66 -0.18 9.44
N VAL A 67 9.54 0.53 9.46
CA VAL A 67 9.51 1.99 9.54
C VAL A 67 9.16 2.41 10.96
N TYR A 68 10.04 3.18 11.60
CA TYR A 68 9.83 3.74 12.93
C TYR A 68 9.54 5.22 12.79
N PHE A 69 8.31 5.61 13.09
CA PHE A 69 7.84 6.96 12.85
C PHE A 69 7.00 7.44 14.03
N SER A 70 7.45 8.51 14.66
CA SER A 70 6.68 9.25 15.65
C SER A 70 5.50 9.95 14.98
N ASP A 71 4.40 10.01 15.71
CA ASP A 71 3.25 10.82 15.32
C ASP A 71 3.50 12.31 15.56
N ASP A 72 2.62 13.14 14.99
CA ASP A 72 2.54 14.60 15.24
C ASP A 72 3.87 15.35 15.07
N LEU A 73 4.60 15.02 14.00
CA LEU A 73 5.81 15.73 13.67
C LEU A 73 5.53 17.20 13.30
N PRO A 74 6.32 18.16 13.81
CA PRO A 74 6.14 19.58 13.53
C PRO A 74 6.45 19.97 12.07
N GLY A 75 5.78 21.03 11.61
CA GLY A 75 6.17 21.77 10.41
C GLY A 75 6.16 20.94 9.13
N GLU A 76 7.28 20.97 8.40
CA GLU A 76 7.45 20.29 7.10
C GLU A 76 7.37 18.76 7.20
N TYR A 77 7.64 18.19 8.38
CA TYR A 77 7.66 16.74 8.60
C TYR A 77 6.28 16.12 8.85
N ALA A 78 5.24 16.94 9.06
CA ALA A 78 3.90 16.48 9.42
C ALA A 78 3.30 15.48 8.41
N ASN A 79 3.64 15.61 7.13
CA ASN A 79 3.14 14.74 6.07
C ASN A 79 4.11 13.61 5.68
N ASN A 80 5.33 13.58 6.22
CA ASN A 80 6.37 12.63 5.78
C ASN A 80 5.96 11.18 6.01
N ARG A 81 5.25 10.88 7.10
CA ARG A 81 4.72 9.55 7.36
C ARG A 81 3.80 9.08 6.24
N ARG A 82 2.86 9.93 5.83
CA ARG A 82 1.90 9.63 4.75
C ARG A 82 2.62 9.48 3.42
N TYR A 83 3.49 10.43 3.09
CA TYR A 83 4.26 10.40 1.86
C TYR A 83 5.12 9.13 1.73
N LEU A 84 5.83 8.75 2.80
CA LEU A 84 6.61 7.52 2.82
C LEU A 84 5.70 6.29 2.70
N GLN A 85 4.57 6.27 3.41
CA GLN A 85 3.60 5.18 3.32
C GLN A 85 3.09 4.98 1.89
N ASP A 86 2.70 6.06 1.20
CA ASP A 86 2.18 6.02 -0.17
C ASP A 86 3.24 5.43 -1.13
N ILE A 87 4.51 5.82 -0.97
CA ILE A 87 5.63 5.27 -1.72
C ILE A 87 5.81 3.76 -1.44
N LEU A 88 5.84 3.35 -0.18
CA LEU A 88 6.07 1.95 0.18
C LEU A 88 4.92 1.03 -0.25
N GLU A 89 3.67 1.54 -0.22
CA GLU A 89 2.51 0.86 -0.77
C GLU A 89 2.66 0.60 -2.26
N GLU A 90 3.22 1.57 -3.00
CA GLU A 90 3.51 1.43 -4.41
C GLU A 90 4.57 0.35 -4.66
N TYR A 91 5.73 0.42 -3.98
CA TYR A 91 6.77 -0.60 -4.06
C TYR A 91 6.24 -2.01 -3.75
N ALA A 92 5.43 -2.15 -2.71
CA ALA A 92 4.81 -3.41 -2.36
C ALA A 92 3.87 -3.92 -3.46
N ALA A 93 3.08 -3.03 -4.09
CA ALA A 93 2.15 -3.39 -5.16
C ALA A 93 2.86 -3.92 -6.42
N PHE A 94 4.03 -3.37 -6.77
CA PHE A 94 4.80 -3.79 -7.94
C PHE A 94 5.73 -5.00 -7.68
N SER A 95 5.99 -5.33 -6.42
CA SER A 95 6.93 -6.39 -6.04
C SER A 95 6.42 -7.84 -6.16
N ASN A 96 5.18 -8.06 -6.61
CA ASN A 96 4.51 -9.37 -6.60
C ASN A 96 4.53 -10.08 -5.22
N GLY A 97 4.62 -9.32 -4.12
CA GLY A 97 4.61 -9.84 -2.75
C GLY A 97 5.98 -10.05 -2.12
N ASN A 98 7.06 -9.74 -2.85
CA ASN A 98 8.44 -9.83 -2.35
C ASN A 98 8.85 -8.61 -1.52
N ILE A 99 8.11 -7.50 -1.57
CA ILE A 99 8.33 -6.34 -0.70
C ILE A 99 7.20 -6.25 0.32
N ARG A 100 7.59 -6.15 1.60
CA ARG A 100 6.68 -5.92 2.73
C ARG A 100 7.19 -4.77 3.59
N PHE A 101 6.28 -4.04 4.21
CA PHE A 101 6.63 -3.01 5.16
C PHE A 101 5.68 -2.97 6.35
N GLU A 102 6.21 -2.53 7.48
CA GLU A 102 5.48 -2.40 8.74
C GLU A 102 5.83 -1.07 9.41
N PHE A 103 4.81 -0.33 9.86
CA PHE A 103 4.97 0.92 10.59
C PHE A 103 4.87 0.69 12.09
N PHE A 104 5.85 1.21 12.81
CA PHE A 104 5.94 1.16 14.26
C PHE A 104 5.93 2.58 14.81
N ARG A 105 5.03 2.83 15.76
CA ARG A 105 4.91 4.11 16.46
C ARG A 105 5.55 3.97 17.84
N PRO A 106 6.61 4.72 18.17
CA PRO A 106 7.25 4.62 19.48
C PRO A 106 6.32 5.07 20.63
N GLU A 107 5.26 5.82 20.32
CA GLU A 107 4.25 6.24 21.29
C GLU A 107 3.36 5.07 21.76
N ASP A 108 3.28 3.97 21.00
CA ASP A 108 2.42 2.83 21.31
C ASP A 108 3.05 1.89 22.36
N ASP A 109 4.38 1.74 22.36
CA ASP A 109 5.12 0.93 23.34
C ASP A 109 6.58 1.42 23.49
N GLN A 110 7.07 1.57 24.73
CA GLN A 110 8.48 1.87 25.01
C GLN A 110 9.46 0.85 24.43
N ASN A 111 9.02 -0.40 24.22
CA ASN A 111 9.84 -1.43 23.57
C ASN A 111 10.15 -1.08 22.10
N ILE A 112 9.25 -0.37 21.42
CA ILE A 112 9.45 0.03 20.02
C ILE A 112 10.57 1.06 19.90
N GLU A 113 10.63 2.05 20.79
CA GLU A 113 11.74 3.01 20.82
C GLU A 113 13.08 2.28 21.07
N GLN A 114 13.10 1.30 21.96
CA GLN A 114 14.31 0.49 22.21
C GLN A 114 14.68 -0.38 21.00
N GLU A 115 13.71 -0.96 20.30
CA GLU A 115 13.95 -1.72 19.07
C GLU A 115 14.53 -0.82 17.99
N ALA A 116 13.95 0.36 17.77
CA ALA A 116 14.44 1.35 16.83
C ALA A 116 15.91 1.72 17.11
N GLN A 117 16.23 2.02 18.37
CA GLN A 117 17.61 2.36 18.78
C GLN A 117 18.58 1.18 18.59
N LYS A 118 18.18 -0.04 18.97
CA LYS A 118 18.97 -1.26 18.68
C LYS A 118 19.14 -1.49 17.19
N ALA A 119 18.14 -1.10 16.41
CA ALA A 119 18.17 -1.18 14.97
C ALA A 119 19.10 -0.12 14.35
N GLY A 120 19.48 0.92 15.09
CA GLY A 120 20.39 1.98 14.67
C GLY A 120 19.71 3.34 14.45
N ILE A 121 18.39 3.42 14.67
CA ILE A 121 17.59 4.63 14.48
C ILE A 121 17.60 5.42 15.79
N MET A 122 18.25 6.58 15.76
CA MET A 122 18.38 7.45 16.92
C MET A 122 17.29 8.52 16.94
N PRO A 123 16.71 8.84 18.10
CA PRO A 123 15.71 9.88 18.22
C PRO A 123 16.33 11.27 17.98
N VAL A 124 15.62 12.10 17.24
CA VAL A 124 15.98 13.49 16.98
C VAL A 124 15.20 14.40 17.93
N GLN A 125 15.85 15.43 18.46
CA GLN A 125 15.17 16.45 19.27
C GLN A 125 14.68 17.57 18.34
N MET A 126 13.37 17.75 18.27
CA MET A 126 12.73 18.81 17.49
C MET A 126 12.07 19.83 18.40
N GLN A 127 12.17 21.10 18.03
CA GLN A 127 11.46 22.18 18.72
C GLN A 127 10.06 22.32 18.11
N VAL A 128 9.05 22.23 18.95
CA VAL A 128 7.65 22.34 18.58
C VAL A 128 7.06 23.55 19.31
N VAL A 129 6.35 24.40 18.56
CA VAL A 129 5.55 25.49 19.15
C VAL A 129 4.15 24.94 19.39
N GLU A 130 3.78 24.75 20.64
CA GLU A 130 2.46 24.27 21.02
C GLU A 130 1.88 25.18 22.11
N ASN A 131 0.66 25.69 21.92
CA ASN A 131 0.00 26.61 22.85
C ASN A 131 0.87 27.80 23.30
N ASP A 132 1.52 28.48 22.35
CA ASP A 132 2.46 29.60 22.59
C ASP A 132 3.67 29.25 23.47
N LYS A 133 3.99 27.97 23.64
CA LYS A 133 5.18 27.49 24.35
C LYS A 133 6.13 26.76 23.40
N LEU A 134 7.42 26.98 23.59
CA LEU A 134 8.46 26.19 22.97
C LEU A 134 8.66 24.91 23.78
N GLU A 135 8.35 23.77 23.17
CA GLU A 135 8.60 22.45 23.73
C GLU A 135 9.63 21.70 22.89
N ILE A 136 10.53 20.97 23.55
CA ILE A 136 11.46 20.07 22.86
C ILE A 136 10.86 18.67 22.91
N LYS A 137 10.49 18.14 21.75
CA LYS A 137 10.00 16.77 21.60
C LYS A 137 11.09 15.88 21.03
N ARG A 138 11.19 14.66 21.56
CA ARG A 138 12.01 13.59 20.98
C ARG A 138 11.13 12.82 20.00
N VAL A 139 11.58 12.73 18.76
CA VAL A 139 10.85 12.07 17.69
C VAL A 139 11.74 11.02 17.04
N LEU A 140 11.15 9.92 16.61
CA LEU A 140 11.83 8.93 15.77
C LEU A 140 11.34 9.09 14.33
N MET A 141 12.28 9.10 13.40
CA MET A 141 12.04 9.03 11.98
C MET A 141 13.16 8.20 11.38
N GLY A 142 12.86 6.98 10.97
CA GLY A 142 13.85 6.14 10.31
C GLY A 142 13.24 4.83 9.82
N MET A 143 13.98 4.13 8.99
CA MET A 143 13.56 2.86 8.41
C MET A 143 14.73 1.89 8.37
N VAL A 144 14.45 0.63 8.65
CA VAL A 144 15.40 -0.47 8.47
C VAL A 144 14.93 -1.35 7.31
N ILE A 145 15.81 -1.55 6.34
CA ILE A 145 15.59 -2.47 5.23
C ILE A 145 16.32 -3.77 5.53
N LEU A 146 15.59 -4.87 5.46
CA LEU A 146 16.08 -6.23 5.64
C LEU A 146 15.90 -6.98 4.32
N TYR A 147 16.99 -7.50 3.76
CA TYR A 147 16.99 -8.28 2.53
C TYR A 147 18.04 -9.38 2.63
N GLU A 148 17.62 -10.64 2.58
CA GLU A 148 18.47 -11.80 2.87
C GLU A 148 19.22 -11.60 4.21
N ASP A 149 20.55 -11.64 4.20
CA ASP A 149 21.42 -11.40 5.37
C ASP A 149 21.85 -9.92 5.50
N LYS A 150 21.35 -9.03 4.64
CA LYS A 150 21.73 -7.61 4.62
C LYS A 150 20.73 -6.78 5.41
N LYS A 151 21.28 -5.83 6.17
CA LYS A 151 20.53 -4.84 6.92
C LYS A 151 21.09 -3.45 6.60
N GLU A 152 20.21 -2.57 6.13
CA GLU A 152 20.52 -1.16 5.90
C GLU A 152 19.60 -0.29 6.76
N VAL A 153 20.12 0.85 7.23
CA VAL A 153 19.42 1.77 8.15
C VAL A 153 19.42 3.17 7.54
N PHE A 154 18.25 3.79 7.50
CA PHE A 154 18.00 5.11 6.95
C PHE A 154 17.29 6.01 7.96
#